data_AF-A0A949KZH8-F1
#
_entry.id   AF-A0A949KZH8-F1
#
_cell.length_a   1.000
_cell.length_b   1.000
_cell.length_c   1.000
_cell.angle_alpha   90.00
_cell.angle_beta   90.00
_cell.angle_gamma   90.00
#
_symmetry.space_group_name_H-M   'P 1'
#
loop_
_entity.id
_entity.type
_entity.pdbx_description
1 polymer ?
#
loop_
_entity_poly.entity_id
_entity_poly.type
_entity_poly.pdbx_seq_one_letter_code
_entity_poly.pdbx_strand_id
1 'polypeptide(L)' 'MDSIGIIGMTSIIVAGLTIAIGSVAPALGEGKAVAQALNSIAHQPDEANTIYRTLFVGLARIE' A
#
# COMPACT_ATOMS: atom_id res chain seq x y z
N MET A 1 34.88 -10.28 11.69
CA MET A 1 34.07 -9.72 10.58
C MET A 1 34.77 -8.46 10.14
N ASP A 2 34.97 -8.28 8.84
CA ASP A 2 35.55 -7.06 8.28
C ASP A 2 34.49 -5.93 8.24
N SER A 3 34.96 -4.69 8.15
CA SER A 3 34.08 -3.51 8.23
C SER A 3 33.02 -3.49 7.12
N ILE A 4 33.36 -3.98 5.92
CA ILE A 4 32.41 -4.06 4.79
C ILE A 4 31.30 -5.07 5.11
N GLY A 5 31.66 -6.25 5.66
CA GLY A 5 30.69 -7.26 6.07
C GLY A 5 29.69 -6.76 7.13
N ILE A 6 30.16 -6.00 8.13
CA ILE A 6 29.30 -5.41 9.16
C ILE A 6 28.35 -4.37 8.56
N ILE A 7 28.84 -3.46 7.73
CA ILE A 7 28.03 -2.43 7.08
C ILE A 7 26.95 -3.07 6.19
N GLY A 8 27.31 -4.10 5.42
CA GLY A 8 26.37 -4.83 4.56
C GLY A 8 25.24 -5.47 5.35
N MET A 9 25.57 -6.18 6.44
CA MET A 9 24.59 -6.80 7.32
C MET A 9 23.63 -5.76 7.93
N THR A 10 24.17 -4.68 8.52
CA THR A 10 23.35 -3.62 9.11
C THR A 10 22.43 -2.96 8.08
N SER A 11 22.94 -2.71 6.87
CA SER A 11 22.16 -2.09 5.78
C SER A 11 20.96 -2.96 5.39
N ILE A 12 21.15 -4.27 5.24
CA ILE A 12 20.05 -5.20 4.88
C ILE A 12 18.99 -5.25 5.98
N ILE A 13 19.41 -5.32 7.25
CA ILE A 13 18.47 -5.35 8.39
C ILE A 13 17.64 -4.06 8.43
N VAL A 14 18.30 -2.90 8.32
CA VAL A 14 17.62 -1.60 8.35
C VAL A 14 16.71 -1.42 7.13
N ALA A 15 17.13 -1.85 5.94
CA ALA A 15 16.28 -1.83 4.74
C ALA A 15 15.02 -2.68 4.94
N GLY A 16 15.17 -3.91 5.47
CA GLY A 16 14.04 -4.79 5.77
C GLY A 16 13.07 -4.18 6.78
N LEU A 17 13.58 -3.59 7.86
CA LEU A 17 12.76 -2.91 8.87
C LEU A 17 12.04 -1.67 8.30
N THR A 18 12.74 -0.89 7.47
CA THR A 18 12.17 0.31 6.84
C THR A 18 11.01 -0.06 5.93
N ILE A 19 11.15 -1.10 5.10
CA ILE A 19 10.08 -1.60 4.24
C ILE A 19 8.93 -2.16 5.08
N ALA A 20 9.23 -3.01 6.06
CA ALA A 20 8.22 -3.65 6.90
C ALA A 20 7.36 -2.64 7.66
N ILE A 21 7.95 -1.56 8.17
CA ILE A 21 7.20 -0.49 8.85
C ILE A 21 6.51 0.42 7.83
N GLY A 22 7.21 0.78 6.75
CA GLY A 22 6.71 1.71 5.73
C GLY A 22 5.50 1.18 4.95
N SER A 23 5.38 -0.14 4.77
CA SER A 23 4.28 -0.76 4.03
C SER A 23 2.96 -0.85 4.81
N VAL A 24 2.97 -0.68 6.13
CA VAL A 24 1.76 -0.88 6.97
C VAL A 24 0.71 0.20 6.71
N ALA A 25 1.13 1.47 6.67
CA ALA A 25 0.19 2.58 6.52
C ALA A 25 -0.49 2.60 5.13
N PRO A 26 0.23 2.43 4.01
CA PRO A 26 -0.38 2.25 2.69
C PRO A 26 -1.33 1.05 2.67
N ALA A 27 -0.90 -0.14 3.12
CA ALA A 27 -1.74 -1.34 3.11
C ALA A 27 -3.08 -1.16 3.86
N LEU A 28 -3.06 -0.49 5.00
CA LEU A 28 -4.28 -0.16 5.75
C LEU A 28 -5.14 0.88 5.03
N GLY A 29 -4.53 1.90 4.43
CA GLY A 29 -5.23 2.94 3.66
C GLY A 29 -5.91 2.39 2.42
N GLU A 30 -5.18 1.61 1.62
CA GLU A 30 -5.68 0.97 0.41
C GLU A 30 -6.78 -0.05 0.73
N GLY A 31 -6.57 -0.90 1.74
CA GLY A 31 -7.59 -1.87 2.17
C GLY A 31 -8.90 -1.19 2.56
N LYS A 32 -8.83 -0.05 3.27
CA LYS A 32 -10.02 0.75 3.61
C LYS A 32 -10.66 1.40 2.38
N ALA A 33 -9.87 1.92 1.45
CA ALA A 33 -10.38 2.51 0.21
C ALA A 33 -11.12 1.46 -0.64
N VAL A 34 -10.57 0.25 -0.77
CA VAL A 34 -11.22 -0.88 -1.46
C VAL A 34 -12.52 -1.28 -0.76
N ALA A 35 -12.51 -1.45 0.57
CA ALA A 35 -13.72 -1.78 1.32
C ALA A 35 -14.83 -0.73 1.13
N GLN A 36 -14.47 0.57 1.13
CA GLN A 36 -15.40 1.66 0.88
C GLN A 36 -15.94 1.63 -0.56
N ALA A 37 -15.09 1.38 -1.55
CA ALA A 37 -15.52 1.27 -2.94
C ALA A 37 -16.50 0.11 -3.15
N LEU A 38 -16.24 -1.05 -2.54
CA LEU A 38 -17.17 -2.19 -2.57
C LEU A 38 -18.51 -1.84 -1.95
N ASN A 39 -18.51 -1.12 -0.82
CA ASN A 39 -19.75 -0.65 -0.19
C ASN A 39 -20.52 0.34 -1.10
N SER A 40 -19.81 1.27 -1.77
CA SER A 40 -20.41 2.19 -2.73
C SER A 40 -21.01 1.47 -3.94
N ILE A 41 -20.33 0.45 -4.48
CA ILE A 41 -20.84 -0.38 -5.59
C ILE A 41 -22.09 -1.15 -5.16
N ALA A 42 -22.13 -1.67 -3.92
CA ALA A 42 -23.32 -2.36 -3.42
C ALA A 42 -24.56 -1.43 -3.35
N HIS A 43 -24.35 -0.14 -3.08
CA HIS A 43 -25.44 0.86 -3.04
C HIS A 43 -25.80 1.41 -4.43
N GLN A 44 -24.84 1.49 -5.35
CA GLN A 44 -25.02 2.01 -6.71
C GLN A 44 -24.32 1.12 -7.74
N PRO A 45 -24.90 -0.04 -8.08
CA PRO A 45 -24.28 -1.00 -8.99
C PRO A 45 -24.08 -0.44 -10.40
N ASP A 46 -24.96 0.47 -10.85
CA ASP A 46 -24.87 1.10 -12.18
C ASP A 46 -23.64 2.02 -12.32
N GLU A 47 -23.14 2.56 -11.21
CA GLU A 47 -21.97 3.45 -11.17
C GLU A 47 -20.64 2.71 -10.96
N ALA A 48 -20.64 1.37 -10.99
CA ALA A 48 -19.46 0.56 -10.68
C ALA A 48 -18.23 0.96 -11.51
N ASN A 49 -18.40 1.24 -12.81
CA ASN A 49 -17.30 1.66 -13.69
C ASN A 49 -16.66 2.99 -13.25
N THR A 50 -17.48 3.96 -12.85
CA THR A 50 -17.02 5.27 -12.34
C THR A 50 -16.29 5.09 -11.01
N ILE A 51 -16.83 4.26 -10.12
CA ILE A 51 -16.24 3.96 -8.81
C ILE A 51 -14.88 3.27 -8.97
N TYR A 52 -14.76 2.24 -9.82
CA TYR A 52 -13.49 1.55 -10.08
C TYR A 52 -12.42 2.51 -10.61
N ARG A 53 -12.76 3.38 -11.56
CA ARG A 53 -11.80 4.37 -12.09
C ARG A 53 -11.28 5.29 -10.99
N THR A 54 -12.18 5.79 -10.15
CA THR A 54 -11.81 6.68 -9.05
C THR A 54 -10.95 5.95 -8.02
N LEU A 55 -11.31 4.70 -7.67
CA LEU A 55 -10.52 3.85 -6.79
C LEU A 55 -9.10 3.65 -7.33
N PHE A 56 -8.95 3.17 -8.57
CA PHE A 56 -7.62 2.87 -9.12
C PHE A 56 -6.76 4.12 -9.34
N VAL A 57 -7.34 5.24 -9.75
CA VAL A 57 -6.60 6.52 -9.83
C VAL A 57 -6.15 6.98 -8.44
N GLY A 58 -7.01 6.79 -7.42
CA GLY A 58 -6.68 7.11 -6.04
C GLY A 58 -5.56 6.23 -5.47
N LEU A 59 -5.66 4.91 -5.64
CA LEU A 59 -4.63 3.96 -5.21
C LEU A 59 -3.29 4.22 -5.91
N ALA A 60 -3.31 4.44 -7.23
CA ALA A 60 -2.11 4.77 -8.00
C ALA A 60 -1.45 6.12 -7.64
N ARG A 61 -2.10 6.94 -6.80
CA ARG A 61 -1.51 8.17 -6.26
C ARG A 61 -0.95 7.99 -4.86
N ILE A 62 -1.37 6.95 -4.14
CA ILE A 62 -0.96 6.60 -2.78
C ILE A 62 0.32 5.74 -2.82
N GLU A 63 0.35 4.76 -3.71
CA GLU A 63 1.55 3.98 -4.07
C GLU A 63 2.46 4.74 -5.04
#